data_AF-A0A1M4VJ98-F1
#
_entry.id   AF-A0A1M4VJ98-F1
#
_cell.length_a   1.000
_cell.length_b   1.000
_cell.length_c   1.000
_cell.angle_alpha   90.00
_cell.angle_beta   90.00
_cell.angle_gamma   90.00
#
_symmetry.space_group_name_H-M   'P 1'
#
loop_
_entity.id
_entity.type
_entity.pdbx_description
1 polymer ?
#
loop_
_entity_poly.entity_id
_entity_poly.type
_entity_poly.pdbx_seq_one_letter_code
_entity_poly.pdbx_strand_id
1 'polypeptide(L)'
;MKKLVYLYLTILILVFLFVACAGIKNNVRSKQSNDIVTNSVVSINNKLKNAQNYLEKRGYKIVSCEGVVSSYELTKDKFQKLPYAQIWKIQDVDADKYIGKNIETIKFIVKNHPLDKFPGNNKKQTQVYVMMVDNSIIDGYSLPGGRIQSEEVDLHI
;
A
#
# COMPACT_ATOMS: atom_id res chain seq x y z
N MET A 1 27.53 63.38 36.92
CA MET A 1 26.95 62.18 37.57
C MET A 1 25.72 61.63 36.84
N LYS A 2 24.68 62.43 36.53
CA LYS A 2 23.46 61.95 35.84
C LYS A 2 23.69 61.29 34.46
N LYS A 3 24.64 61.80 33.65
CA LYS A 3 24.98 61.21 32.33
C LYS A 3 25.61 59.82 32.42
N LEU A 4 26.34 59.52 33.50
CA LEU A 4 26.97 58.22 33.73
C LEU A 4 25.93 57.15 34.13
N VAL A 5 24.91 57.57 34.89
CA VAL A 5 23.79 56.71 35.31
C VAL A 5 22.90 56.33 34.12
N TYR A 6 22.63 57.26 33.20
CA TYR A 6 21.87 56.95 31.96
C TYR A 6 22.64 56.00 31.01
N LEU A 7 23.97 56.12 30.95
CA LEU A 7 24.79 55.22 30.15
C LEU A 7 24.77 53.79 30.72
N TYR A 8 24.83 53.64 32.05
CA TYR A 8 24.71 52.33 32.70
C TYR A 8 23.31 51.71 32.54
N LEU A 9 22.26 52.53 32.66
CA LEU A 9 20.87 52.07 32.53
C LEU A 9 20.55 51.60 31.10
N THR A 10 21.06 52.30 30.09
CA THR A 10 20.88 51.91 28.67
C THR A 10 21.61 50.62 28.32
N ILE A 11 22.82 50.41 28.85
CA ILE A 11 23.57 49.15 28.69
C ILE A 11 22.84 47.98 29.38
N LEU A 12 22.28 48.20 30.58
CA LEU A 12 21.54 47.16 31.31
C LEU A 12 20.26 46.71 30.56
N ILE A 13 19.53 47.65 29.95
CA ILE A 13 18.33 47.36 29.16
C ILE A 13 18.69 46.58 27.88
N LEU A 14 19.81 46.92 27.22
CA LEU A 14 20.28 46.19 26.04
C LEU A 14 20.73 44.76 26.35
N VAL A 15 21.34 44.53 27.52
CA VAL A 15 21.71 43.18 27.98
C VAL A 15 20.46 42.33 28.28
N PHE A 16 19.41 42.93 28.87
CA PHE A 16 18.14 42.23 29.10
C PHE A 16 17.40 41.85 27.81
N LEU A 17 17.50 42.67 26.75
CA LEU A 17 16.92 42.35 25.43
C LEU A 17 17.63 41.17 24.75
N PHE A 18 18.92 40.96 25.00
CA PHE A 18 19.67 39.84 24.41
C PHE A 18 19.36 38.49 25.06
N VAL A 19 19.05 38.44 26.36
CA VAL A 19 18.76 37.19 27.10
C VAL A 19 17.38 36.60 26.73
N ALA A 20 16.45 37.41 26.22
CA ALA A 20 15.13 36.95 25.77
C ALA A 20 15.15 36.17 24.43
N CYS A 21 16.24 36.20 23.66
CA CYS A 21 16.33 35.47 22.39
C CYS A 21 16.89 34.04 22.52
N ALA A 22 17.40 33.63 23.69
CA ALA A 22 18.01 32.31 23.89
C ALA A 22 17.01 31.23 24.40
N GLY A 23 15.71 31.45 24.20
CA GLY A 23 14.64 30.70 24.88
C GLY A 23 13.64 29.98 24.00
N ILE A 24 14.00 29.46 22.81
CA ILE A 24 13.15 28.48 22.10
C ILE A 24 14.05 27.41 21.44
N LYS A 25 14.28 26.29 22.13
CA LYS A 25 14.73 25.06 21.47
C LYS A 25 13.54 24.50 20.68
N ASN A 26 13.55 24.74 19.38
CA ASN A 26 12.57 24.21 18.44
C ASN A 26 12.50 22.68 18.50
N ASN A 27 11.43 22.14 19.05
CA ASN A 27 11.06 20.73 18.97
C ASN A 27 10.42 20.45 17.60
N VAL A 28 11.23 20.52 16.53
CA VAL A 28 10.79 20.30 15.14
C VAL A 28 10.89 18.82 14.73
N ARG A 29 11.41 17.95 15.59
CA ARG A 29 11.67 16.54 15.25
C ARG A 29 10.45 15.62 15.41
N SER A 30 9.45 15.96 16.21
CA SER A 30 8.27 15.10 16.46
C SER A 30 7.07 15.33 15.53
N LYS A 31 7.02 16.46 14.80
CA LYS A 31 5.90 16.76 13.90
C LYS A 31 6.02 15.99 12.58
N GLN A 32 7.22 15.90 12.02
CA GLN A 32 7.46 15.27 10.73
C GLN A 32 7.28 13.74 10.73
N SER A 33 7.58 13.05 11.84
CA SER A 33 7.31 11.60 11.95
C SER A 33 5.82 11.28 11.96
N ASN A 34 5.01 12.14 12.59
CA ASN A 34 3.57 11.92 12.71
C ASN A 34 2.85 12.20 11.38
N ASP A 35 3.29 13.21 10.63
CA ASP A 35 2.72 13.53 9.31
C ASP A 35 3.03 12.43 8.28
N ILE A 36 4.24 11.87 8.30
CA ILE A 36 4.64 10.77 7.40
C ILE A 36 3.84 9.48 7.70
N VAL A 37 3.70 9.13 8.98
CA VAL A 37 2.92 7.95 9.39
C VAL A 37 1.43 8.15 9.07
N THR A 38 0.89 9.35 9.28
CA THR A 38 -0.51 9.65 8.97
C THR A 38 -0.77 9.55 7.46
N ASN A 39 0.12 10.09 6.63
CA ASN A 39 -0.03 10.05 5.17
C ASN A 39 0.11 8.64 4.60
N SER A 40 1.03 7.82 5.13
CA SER A 40 1.19 6.44 4.67
C SER A 40 -0.02 5.56 5.05
N VAL A 41 -0.54 5.71 6.26
CA VAL A 41 -1.75 5.00 6.74
C VAL A 41 -2.99 5.41 5.92
N VAL A 42 -3.17 6.71 5.66
CA VAL A 42 -4.26 7.20 4.81
C VAL A 42 -4.16 6.63 3.39
N SER A 43 -2.96 6.59 2.82
CA SER A 43 -2.74 6.01 1.49
C SER A 43 -3.09 4.52 1.45
N ILE A 44 -2.65 3.73 2.44
CA ILE A 44 -2.99 2.30 2.53
C ILE A 44 -4.50 2.10 2.67
N ASN A 45 -5.16 2.85 3.55
CA ASN A 45 -6.60 2.76 3.73
C ASN A 45 -7.38 3.09 2.45
N ASN A 46 -6.91 4.10 1.69
CA ASN A 46 -7.49 4.45 0.41
C ASN A 46 -7.33 3.33 -0.63
N LYS A 47 -6.14 2.71 -0.70
CA LYS A 47 -5.89 1.55 -1.57
C LYS A 47 -6.83 0.39 -1.25
N LEU A 48 -6.93 0.02 0.03
CA LEU A 48 -7.79 -1.08 0.48
C LEU A 48 -9.27 -0.79 0.20
N LYS A 49 -9.73 0.44 0.46
CA LYS A 49 -11.10 0.87 0.18
C LYS A 49 -11.42 0.85 -1.32
N ASN A 50 -10.50 1.31 -2.16
CA ASN A 50 -10.67 1.27 -3.62
C ASN A 50 -10.80 -0.18 -4.12
N ALA A 51 -9.91 -1.06 -3.66
CA ALA A 51 -9.94 -2.48 -4.03
C ALA A 51 -11.21 -3.19 -3.53
N GLN A 52 -11.64 -2.90 -2.30
CA GLN A 52 -12.91 -3.43 -1.78
C GLN A 52 -14.11 -2.98 -2.63
N ASN A 53 -14.24 -1.68 -2.90
CA ASN A 53 -15.32 -1.14 -3.71
C ASN A 53 -15.36 -1.75 -5.12
N TYR A 54 -14.19 -2.02 -5.71
CA TYR A 54 -14.08 -2.66 -7.01
C TYR A 54 -14.65 -4.08 -7.01
N LEU A 55 -14.35 -4.88 -5.99
CA LEU A 55 -14.87 -6.24 -5.86
C LEU A 55 -16.37 -6.26 -5.55
N GLU A 56 -16.84 -5.36 -4.68
CA GLU A 56 -18.26 -5.24 -4.33
C GLU A 56 -19.10 -4.83 -5.55
N LYS A 57 -18.62 -3.90 -6.38
CA LYS A 57 -19.27 -3.51 -7.65
C LYS A 57 -19.38 -4.65 -8.65
N ARG A 58 -18.49 -5.64 -8.58
CA ARG A 58 -18.56 -6.88 -9.39
C ARG A 58 -19.52 -7.92 -8.79
N GLY A 59 -20.20 -7.58 -7.69
CA GLY A 59 -21.17 -8.45 -7.01
C GLY A 59 -20.55 -9.44 -6.03
N TYR A 60 -19.26 -9.32 -5.72
CA TYR A 60 -18.59 -10.22 -4.79
C TYR A 60 -18.85 -9.79 -3.33
N LYS A 61 -18.98 -10.79 -2.45
CA LYS A 61 -19.09 -10.58 -1.01
C LYS A 61 -17.73 -10.79 -0.36
N ILE A 62 -17.15 -9.75 0.23
CA ILE A 62 -15.88 -9.85 0.95
C ILE A 62 -16.06 -10.69 2.22
N VAL A 63 -15.20 -11.69 2.40
CA VAL A 63 -15.07 -12.49 3.62
C VAL A 63 -13.93 -11.96 4.47
N SER A 64 -12.77 -11.73 3.87
CA SER A 64 -11.61 -11.13 4.53
C SER A 64 -10.72 -10.38 3.54
N CYS A 65 -9.95 -9.44 4.07
CA CYS A 65 -8.87 -8.76 3.37
C CYS A 65 -7.55 -9.15 4.05
N GLU A 66 -6.60 -9.66 3.27
CA GLU A 66 -5.27 -10.05 3.75
C GLU A 66 -4.21 -8.96 3.50
N GLY A 67 -4.64 -7.80 3.00
CA GLY A 67 -3.78 -6.65 2.74
C GLY A 67 -2.90 -6.83 1.50
N VAL A 68 -1.84 -6.01 1.42
CA VAL A 68 -0.86 -6.07 0.33
C VAL A 68 0.01 -7.31 0.54
N VAL A 69 -0.06 -8.25 -0.39
CA VAL A 69 0.68 -9.53 -0.34
C VAL A 69 1.89 -9.56 -1.27
N SER A 70 1.99 -8.60 -2.19
CA SER A 70 3.15 -8.46 -3.07
C SER A 70 3.29 -7.02 -3.55
N SER A 71 4.54 -6.59 -3.74
CA SER A 71 4.91 -5.37 -4.46
C SER A 71 6.14 -5.66 -5.31
N TYR A 72 6.12 -5.28 -6.58
CA TYR A 72 7.23 -5.49 -7.50
C TYR A 72 7.22 -4.50 -8.66
N GLU A 73 8.41 -4.12 -9.13
CA GLU A 73 8.52 -3.43 -10.42
C GLU A 73 8.31 -4.42 -11.57
N LEU A 74 7.42 -4.09 -12.50
CA LEU A 74 7.22 -4.87 -13.72
C LEU A 74 8.30 -4.52 -14.75
N THR A 75 9.39 -5.27 -14.78
CA THR A 75 10.40 -5.16 -15.84
C THR A 75 10.08 -6.11 -17.00
N LYS A 76 10.67 -5.86 -18.19
CA LYS A 76 10.54 -6.78 -19.34
C LYS A 76 10.99 -8.20 -19.01
N ASP A 77 12.09 -8.33 -18.28
CA ASP A 77 12.62 -9.62 -17.81
C ASP A 77 11.63 -10.32 -16.86
N LYS A 78 11.06 -9.60 -15.89
CA LYS A 78 10.08 -10.17 -14.95
C LYS A 78 8.80 -10.59 -15.67
N PHE A 79 8.32 -9.79 -16.61
CA PHE A 79 7.15 -10.10 -17.44
C PHE A 79 7.29 -11.42 -18.21
N GLN A 80 8.52 -11.80 -18.60
CA GLN A 80 8.79 -13.05 -19.32
C GLN A 80 8.96 -14.28 -18.40
N LYS A 81 9.05 -14.08 -17.08
CA LYS A 81 9.30 -15.16 -16.11
C LYS A 81 8.03 -15.62 -15.42
N LEU A 82 7.95 -16.92 -15.15
CA LEU A 82 6.90 -17.46 -14.29
C LEU A 82 7.07 -16.98 -12.84
N PRO A 83 5.98 -16.76 -12.09
CA PRO A 83 4.58 -16.87 -12.51
C PRO A 83 4.02 -15.62 -13.24
N TYR A 84 4.79 -14.54 -13.31
CA TYR A 84 4.32 -13.24 -13.81
C TYR A 84 3.84 -13.29 -15.26
N ALA A 85 4.53 -14.03 -16.14
CA ALA A 85 4.10 -14.20 -17.52
C ALA A 85 2.67 -14.76 -17.65
N GLN A 86 2.28 -15.69 -16.77
CA GLN A 86 0.92 -16.25 -16.77
C GLN A 86 -0.10 -15.25 -16.23
N ILE A 87 0.24 -14.55 -15.14
CA ILE A 87 -0.65 -13.55 -14.52
C ILE A 87 -0.94 -12.43 -15.51
N TRP A 88 0.10 -11.88 -16.16
CA TRP A 88 -0.06 -10.75 -17.06
C TRP A 88 -0.71 -11.10 -18.40
N LYS A 89 -0.54 -12.34 -18.89
CA LYS A 89 -1.15 -12.80 -20.14
C LYS A 89 -2.68 -12.89 -20.08
N ILE A 90 -3.26 -13.02 -18.89
CA ILE A 90 -4.72 -13.12 -18.70
C ILE A 90 -5.39 -11.80 -18.33
N GLN A 91 -4.63 -10.71 -18.23
CA GLN A 91 -5.21 -9.40 -17.92
C GLN A 91 -5.83 -8.78 -19.17
N ASP A 92 -6.91 -8.03 -19.02
CA ASP A 92 -7.56 -7.32 -20.14
C ASP A 92 -6.82 -6.02 -20.54
N VAL A 93 -5.72 -5.71 -19.85
CA VAL A 93 -4.92 -4.50 -20.07
C VAL A 93 -3.64 -4.78 -20.87
N ASP A 94 -3.18 -3.76 -21.57
CA ASP A 94 -1.87 -3.77 -22.23
C ASP A 94 -0.74 -3.67 -21.20
N ALA A 95 -0.01 -4.77 -20.99
CA ALA A 95 1.09 -4.87 -20.04
C ALA A 95 2.25 -3.90 -20.33
N ASP A 96 2.47 -3.52 -21.60
CA ASP A 96 3.57 -2.63 -21.98
C ASP A 96 3.42 -1.24 -21.34
N LYS A 97 2.18 -0.81 -21.06
CA LYS A 97 1.87 0.46 -20.37
C LYS A 97 2.27 0.48 -18.90
N TYR A 98 2.64 -0.68 -18.35
CA TYR A 98 2.99 -0.85 -16.94
C TYR A 98 4.45 -1.26 -16.74
N ILE A 99 5.23 -1.41 -17.82
CA ILE A 99 6.67 -1.66 -17.72
C ILE A 99 7.36 -0.50 -16.98
N GLY A 100 8.21 -0.84 -16.02
CA GLY A 100 8.93 0.09 -15.14
C GLY A 100 8.08 0.64 -13.99
N LYS A 101 6.81 0.24 -13.87
CA LYS A 101 5.94 0.67 -12.76
C LYS A 101 5.98 -0.32 -11.62
N ASN A 102 5.80 0.19 -10.39
CA ASN A 102 5.63 -0.66 -9.21
C ASN A 102 4.18 -1.15 -9.11
N ILE A 103 4.01 -2.46 -9.21
CA ILE A 103 2.74 -3.16 -9.11
C ILE A 103 2.58 -3.62 -7.67
N GLU A 104 1.48 -3.22 -7.04
CA GLU A 104 1.04 -3.75 -5.76
C GLU A 104 -0.11 -4.74 -5.97
N THR A 105 -0.16 -5.78 -5.15
CA THR A 105 -1.22 -6.78 -5.19
C THR A 105 -1.86 -6.93 -3.81
N ILE A 106 -3.16 -6.67 -3.73
CA ILE A 106 -3.96 -6.85 -2.51
C ILE A 106 -4.75 -8.13 -2.61
N LYS A 107 -4.71 -8.96 -1.56
CA LYS A 107 -5.46 -10.22 -1.52
C LYS A 107 -6.74 -10.10 -0.71
N PHE A 108 -7.82 -10.62 -1.28
CA PHE A 108 -9.11 -10.78 -0.64
C PHE A 108 -9.55 -12.24 -0.68
N ILE A 109 -10.30 -12.65 0.33
CA ILE A 109 -11.14 -13.85 0.28
C ILE A 109 -12.57 -13.36 0.05
N VAL A 110 -13.21 -13.88 -0.99
CA VAL A 110 -14.56 -13.49 -1.38
C VAL A 110 -15.49 -14.69 -1.51
N LYS A 111 -16.79 -14.39 -1.56
CA LYS A 111 -17.86 -15.28 -2.00
C LYS A 111 -18.63 -14.64 -3.16
N ASN A 112 -19.51 -15.43 -3.76
CA ASN A 112 -20.29 -15.07 -4.96
C ASN A 112 -19.39 -14.90 -6.20
N HIS A 113 -18.30 -15.64 -6.26
CA HIS A 113 -17.40 -15.66 -7.40
C HIS A 113 -17.61 -16.97 -8.19
N PRO A 114 -17.48 -16.98 -9.54
CA PRO A 114 -17.62 -18.21 -10.34
C PRO A 114 -16.78 -19.38 -9.84
N LEU A 115 -15.56 -19.11 -9.37
CA LEU A 115 -14.64 -20.13 -8.83
C LEU A 115 -15.07 -20.70 -7.47
N ASP A 116 -16.09 -20.18 -6.80
CA ASP A 116 -16.66 -20.81 -5.60
C ASP A 116 -17.27 -22.17 -5.91
N LYS A 117 -17.62 -22.42 -7.18
CA LYS A 117 -18.17 -23.67 -7.70
C LYS A 117 -17.11 -24.59 -8.32
N PHE A 118 -15.83 -24.20 -8.29
CA PHE A 118 -14.75 -24.98 -8.89
C PHE A 118 -14.61 -26.36 -8.19
N PRO A 119 -14.44 -27.47 -8.92
CA PRO A 119 -14.23 -28.79 -8.32
C PRO A 119 -13.05 -28.79 -7.33
N GLY A 120 -13.24 -29.37 -6.14
CA GLY A 120 -12.24 -29.34 -5.06
C GLY A 120 -12.22 -28.06 -4.20
N ASN A 121 -13.00 -27.04 -4.53
CA ASN A 121 -13.18 -25.85 -3.69
C ASN A 121 -14.18 -26.11 -2.55
N ASN A 122 -13.76 -26.86 -1.54
CA ASN A 122 -14.62 -27.26 -0.43
C ASN A 122 -15.06 -26.08 0.45
N LYS A 123 -14.32 -24.95 0.44
CA LYS A 123 -14.68 -23.77 1.23
C LYS A 123 -15.73 -22.89 0.55
N LYS A 124 -16.01 -23.12 -0.74
CA LYS A 124 -16.91 -22.27 -1.56
C LYS A 124 -16.56 -20.79 -1.41
N GLN A 125 -15.27 -20.51 -1.50
CA GLN A 125 -14.66 -19.18 -1.39
C GLN A 125 -13.64 -19.02 -2.49
N THR A 126 -13.34 -17.80 -2.89
CA THR A 126 -12.34 -17.51 -3.91
C THR A 126 -11.29 -16.55 -3.34
N GLN A 127 -10.03 -16.81 -3.63
CA GLN A 127 -8.93 -15.87 -3.40
C GLN A 127 -8.86 -14.93 -4.59
N VAL A 128 -8.99 -13.63 -4.38
CA VAL A 128 -8.90 -12.62 -5.42
C VAL A 128 -7.70 -11.72 -5.15
N TYR A 129 -6.89 -11.51 -6.15
CA TYR A 129 -5.67 -10.71 -6.12
C TYR A 129 -5.90 -9.48 -6.99
N VAL A 130 -6.12 -8.33 -6.36
CA VAL A 130 -6.34 -7.05 -7.05
C VAL A 130 -4.99 -6.39 -7.29
N MET A 131 -4.67 -6.15 -8.56
CA MET A 131 -3.43 -5.51 -8.99
C MET A 131 -3.63 -4.01 -9.17
N MET A 132 -2.65 -3.23 -8.72
CA MET A 132 -2.72 -1.78 -8.72
C MET A 132 -1.37 -1.10 -8.94
N VAL A 133 -1.44 0.12 -9.50
CA VAL A 133 -0.33 1.06 -9.70
C VAL A 133 -0.83 2.43 -9.27
N ASP A 134 -0.04 3.16 -8.48
CA ASP A 134 -0.34 4.52 -8.05
C ASP A 134 -1.79 4.69 -7.51
N ASN A 135 -2.20 3.77 -6.64
CA ASN A 135 -3.54 3.69 -6.02
C ASN A 135 -4.70 3.44 -7.01
N SER A 136 -4.40 3.19 -8.29
CA SER A 136 -5.36 2.90 -9.34
C SER A 136 -5.37 1.41 -9.64
N ILE A 137 -6.56 0.83 -9.74
CA ILE A 137 -6.74 -0.59 -10.05
C ILE A 137 -6.41 -0.80 -11.53
N ILE A 138 -5.57 -1.81 -11.80
CA ILE A 138 -5.25 -2.25 -13.14
C ILE A 138 -6.27 -3.30 -13.55
N ASP A 139 -6.22 -4.44 -12.85
CA ASP A 139 -7.09 -5.60 -12.99
C ASP A 139 -6.77 -6.59 -11.85
N GLY A 140 -6.80 -7.90 -12.07
CA GLY A 140 -6.44 -8.89 -11.08
C GLY A 140 -6.57 -10.33 -11.56
N TYR A 141 -6.38 -11.27 -10.64
CA TYR A 141 -6.57 -12.70 -10.91
C TYR A 141 -7.19 -13.40 -9.71
N SER A 142 -7.74 -14.59 -9.94
CA SER A 142 -8.47 -15.34 -8.91
C SER A 142 -8.08 -16.81 -8.87
N LEU A 143 -8.09 -17.39 -7.68
CA LEU A 143 -7.82 -18.81 -7.43
C LEU A 143 -8.93 -19.39 -6.53
N PRO A 144 -9.35 -20.66 -6.73
CA PRO A 144 -10.32 -21.29 -5.84
C PRO A 144 -9.76 -21.38 -4.41
N GLY A 145 -10.65 -21.25 -3.42
CA GLY A 145 -10.36 -21.31 -2.00
C GLY A 145 -10.29 -22.75 -1.48
N GLY A 146 -9.21 -23.45 -1.78
CA GLY A 146 -8.99 -24.82 -1.30
C GLY A 146 -7.55 -25.25 -1.49
N ARG A 147 -7.13 -26.33 -0.82
CA ARG A 147 -5.93 -27.04 -1.29
C ARG A 147 -6.32 -27.63 -2.64
N ILE A 148 -5.67 -27.20 -3.71
CA ILE A 148 -5.56 -28.08 -4.87
C ILE A 148 -4.78 -29.27 -4.29
N GLN A 149 -5.48 -30.37 -3.98
CA GLN A 149 -4.77 -31.65 -3.91
C GLN A 149 -4.21 -31.79 -5.31
N SER A 150 -2.90 -31.60 -5.45
CA SER A 150 -2.20 -32.14 -6.59
C SER A 150 -2.62 -33.60 -6.61
N GLU A 151 -3.46 -34.00 -7.56
CA GLU A 151 -3.55 -35.40 -7.93
C GLU A 151 -2.10 -35.81 -8.16
N GLU A 152 -1.59 -36.61 -7.24
CA GLU A 152 -0.44 -37.44 -7.45
C GLU A 152 -0.82 -38.28 -8.67
N VAL A 153 -0.45 -37.80 -9.85
CA VAL A 153 -0.54 -38.58 -11.06
C VAL A 153 0.46 -39.69 -10.84
N ASP A 154 -0.05 -40.80 -10.32
CA ASP A 154 0.67 -42.05 -10.16
C ASP A 154 0.99 -42.55 -11.58
N LEU A 155 2.11 -42.07 -12.13
CA LEU A 155 2.71 -42.60 -13.33
C LEU A 155 3.27 -43.96 -12.96
N HIS A 156 2.40 -44.97 -12.92
CA HIS A 156 2.82 -46.34 -13.12
C HIS A 156 3.29 -46.48 -14.57
N ILE A 157 4.59 -46.29 -14.75
CA ILE A 157 5.36 -46.85 -15.87
C ILE A 157 6.11 -48.06 -15.32
#